data_AF-A0A7R9H015-F1
#
_entry.id   AF-A0A7R9H015-F1
#
_cell.length_a   1.000
_cell.length_b   1.000
_cell.length_c   1.000
_cell.angle_alpha   90.00
_cell.angle_beta   90.00
_cell.angle_gamma   90.00
#
_symmetry.space_group_name_H-M   'P 1'
#
loop_
_entity.id
_entity.type
_entity.pdbx_description
1 polymer ?
#
loop_
_entity_poly.entity_id
_entity_poly.type
_entity_poly.pdbx_seq_one_letter_code
_entity_poly.pdbx_strand_id
1 'polypeptide(L)'
;MRKTLSSIRINTAFKRNLYVESHFCANCLENIPLAEARMKKNRCATCFDCPSCTHTMSTRAVSLSTPNPDDPKKVTTHKVYYLVCGFCRWTSRDIGLPDQTVGMYHQIDQFNSRLGGYLIPTGGWPERENPNTQRINQLLEYYKVLATIERQKKDRKKFVPRRSYLHYNDKFGLTAMVARKRAGLPPLGGLAYKDDGGNAPEVLASIATEEVEQLPEDIFTKPIDISKVTTLPQRLSQPDFQPLLTQGLLPVHKQFLIKRSQRCRVCEHNVSKPEYNPSSTKFKIQLFAYYHVPEVRLVTCEPLRPGDISELIIKLSNPTQHQTTIQFASLPSPEEERAELDKELEERKKKREADRKEGEAKMTSLQDDISLVLPSLTRQLSIAEDSRPVKMNLTGDLKLPTCSVVLPPRDDAAEYDDSGDIHNFQDDIKVVVWRKANKAAVKLAVQPHNTISHDGVDVRTGFVLKYSYVNTITTLEQKTPQSVELQARVYLNIGKTVGSQ
;
A
#
# COMPACT_ATOMS: atom_id res chain seq x y z
N MET A 1 -10.31 24.24 -17.71
CA MET A 1 -11.78 24.24 -17.84
C MET A 1 -12.44 22.85 -17.96
N ARG A 2 -11.91 21.85 -18.69
CA ARG A 2 -12.53 20.48 -18.74
C ARG A 2 -12.19 19.53 -17.57
N LYS A 3 -11.26 19.88 -16.67
CA LYS A 3 -10.80 18.97 -15.59
C LYS A 3 -11.69 18.96 -14.34
N THR A 4 -12.54 19.96 -14.12
CA THR A 4 -13.30 20.13 -12.87
C THR A 4 -14.66 19.44 -12.89
N LEU A 5 -15.39 19.45 -14.02
CA LEU A 5 -16.70 18.78 -14.15
C LEU A 5 -16.61 17.33 -14.64
N SER A 6 -15.52 16.93 -15.30
CA SER A 6 -15.32 15.55 -15.81
C SER A 6 -14.97 14.50 -14.74
N SER A 7 -14.98 14.89 -13.45
CA SER A 7 -14.47 14.09 -12.33
C SER A 7 -15.52 13.74 -11.27
N ILE A 8 -16.82 13.97 -11.49
CA ILE A 8 -17.85 13.57 -10.52
C ILE A 8 -18.20 12.09 -10.75
N ARG A 9 -17.27 11.21 -10.41
CA ARG A 9 -17.45 9.75 -10.48
C ARG A 9 -17.09 9.12 -9.14
N ILE A 10 -17.95 8.21 -8.67
CA ILE A 10 -17.62 7.34 -7.54
C ILE A 10 -16.57 6.36 -8.03
N ASN A 11 -15.39 6.38 -7.40
CA ASN A 11 -14.31 5.47 -7.71
C ASN A 11 -14.13 4.47 -6.57
N THR A 12 -14.00 3.19 -6.91
CA THR A 12 -13.59 2.16 -5.95
C THR A 12 -12.16 2.41 -5.46
N ALA A 13 -11.78 1.81 -4.33
CA ALA A 13 -10.43 1.95 -3.78
C ALA A 13 -9.33 1.56 -4.78
N PHE A 14 -9.62 0.60 -5.68
CA PHE A 14 -8.71 0.12 -6.73
C PHE A 14 -8.39 1.15 -7.82
N LYS A 15 -9.23 2.18 -8.01
CA LYS A 15 -8.99 3.26 -8.99
C LYS A 15 -8.20 4.44 -8.41
N ARG A 16 -7.57 4.26 -7.25
CA ARG A 16 -6.84 5.31 -6.52
C ARG A 16 -5.34 5.01 -6.50
N ASN A 17 -4.54 6.05 -6.39
CA ASN A 17 -3.13 5.92 -6.09
C ASN A 17 -2.95 5.95 -4.57
N LEU A 18 -2.20 4.99 -4.05
CA LEU A 18 -1.84 4.88 -2.64
C LEU A 18 -0.49 5.54 -2.42
N TYR A 19 -0.41 6.37 -1.38
CA TYR A 19 0.81 7.00 -0.94
C TYR A 19 1.07 6.68 0.53
N VAL A 20 2.34 6.62 0.90
CA VAL A 20 2.76 6.48 2.30
C VAL A 20 2.85 7.88 2.89
N GLU A 21 2.05 8.15 3.91
CA GLU A 21 2.02 9.45 4.59
C GLU A 21 3.01 9.48 5.77
N SER A 22 3.03 8.42 6.57
CA SER A 22 3.93 8.31 7.74
C SER A 22 4.12 6.86 8.17
N HIS A 23 5.20 6.63 8.93
CA HIS A 23 5.55 5.35 9.54
C HIS A 23 5.36 5.49 11.05
N PHE A 24 4.80 4.48 11.71
CA PHE A 24 4.62 4.51 13.16
C PHE A 24 4.73 3.12 13.78
N CYS A 25 5.09 3.06 15.06
CA CYS A 25 5.07 1.82 15.81
C CYS A 25 3.69 1.58 16.42
N ALA A 26 3.13 0.38 16.23
CA ALA A 26 1.81 0.05 16.77
C ALA A 26 1.77 -0.05 18.31
N ASN A 27 2.91 -0.28 18.96
CA ASN A 27 2.97 -0.41 20.42
C ASN A 27 3.41 0.90 21.09
N CYS A 28 4.48 1.51 20.58
CA CYS A 28 5.01 2.76 21.11
C CYS A 28 4.18 3.99 20.67
N LEU A 29 3.31 3.86 19.65
CA LEU A 29 2.50 4.93 19.03
C LEU A 29 3.30 6.17 18.58
N GLU A 30 4.60 6.00 18.40
CA GLU A 30 5.52 7.03 17.95
C GLU A 30 5.53 7.10 16.42
N ASN A 31 5.51 8.32 15.88
CA ASN A 31 5.65 8.56 14.45
C ASN A 31 7.12 8.78 14.10
N ILE A 32 7.59 8.09 13.07
CA ILE A 32 9.01 8.06 12.68
C ILE A 32 9.16 8.66 11.27
N PRO A 33 10.07 9.65 11.10
CA PRO A 33 10.38 10.20 9.78
C PRO A 33 10.88 9.14 8.79
N LEU A 34 10.62 9.32 7.50
CA LEU A 34 11.00 8.35 6.46
C LEU A 34 12.51 8.04 6.45
N ALA A 35 13.36 9.05 6.65
CA ALA A 35 14.82 8.86 6.66
C ALA A 35 15.25 7.90 7.78
N GLU A 36 14.73 8.13 8.98
CA GLU A 36 15.00 7.28 10.15
C GLU A 36 14.39 5.89 9.99
N ALA A 37 13.16 5.78 9.51
CA ALA A 37 12.54 4.50 9.22
C ALA A 37 13.37 3.68 8.22
N ARG A 38 13.90 4.32 7.17
CA ARG A 38 14.79 3.67 6.20
C ARG A 38 16.10 3.20 6.83
N MET A 39 16.73 4.02 7.67
CA MET A 39 17.97 3.64 8.38
C MET A 39 17.74 2.46 9.32
N LYS A 40 16.62 2.45 10.06
CA LYS A 40 16.23 1.37 10.98
C LYS A 40 15.54 0.19 10.28
N LYS A 41 15.65 0.05 8.95
CA LYS A 41 15.06 -1.05 8.17
C LYS A 41 13.55 -1.25 8.41
N ASN A 42 12.81 -0.16 8.60
CA ASN A 42 11.38 -0.11 8.91
C ASN A 42 10.98 -0.81 10.22
N ARG A 43 11.86 -0.79 11.22
CA ARG A 43 11.61 -1.38 12.54
C ARG A 43 11.81 -0.38 13.68
N CYS A 44 11.02 -0.53 14.73
CA CYS A 44 11.13 0.26 15.95
C CYS A 44 12.38 -0.13 16.73
N ALA A 45 13.08 0.83 17.34
CA ALA A 45 14.31 0.54 18.09
C ALA A 45 14.06 0.03 19.52
N THR A 46 12.86 0.26 20.07
CA THR A 46 12.54 0.01 21.48
C THR A 46 11.55 -1.13 21.66
N CYS A 47 10.63 -1.27 20.72
CA CYS A 47 9.53 -2.24 20.76
C CYS A 47 9.97 -3.53 20.03
N PHE A 48 9.80 -4.71 20.65
CA PHE A 48 10.16 -6.02 20.09
C PHE A 48 8.93 -6.93 19.92
N ASP A 49 8.98 -7.83 18.94
CA ASP A 49 8.02 -8.92 18.77
C ASP A 49 8.68 -10.26 19.15
N CYS A 50 7.90 -11.12 19.79
CA CYS A 50 8.35 -12.42 20.27
C CYS A 50 8.70 -13.33 19.09
N PRO A 51 9.89 -13.96 19.09
CA PRO A 51 10.29 -14.80 17.97
C PRO A 51 9.53 -16.14 17.90
N SER A 52 8.84 -16.53 18.98
CA SER A 52 8.05 -17.75 19.03
C SER A 52 6.62 -17.54 18.51
N CYS A 53 5.92 -16.49 18.98
CA CYS A 53 4.49 -16.28 18.73
C CYS A 53 4.13 -14.93 18.08
N THR A 54 5.11 -14.11 17.71
CA THR A 54 4.98 -12.77 17.10
C THR A 54 4.20 -11.72 17.90
N HIS A 55 3.78 -12.03 19.12
CA HIS A 55 3.17 -11.07 20.04
C HIS A 55 4.21 -10.08 20.56
N THR A 56 3.79 -8.84 20.82
CA THR A 56 4.68 -7.80 21.31
C THR A 56 5.20 -8.11 22.71
N MET A 57 6.49 -7.91 22.88
CA MET A 57 7.21 -8.18 24.12
C MET A 57 7.18 -6.98 25.06
N SER A 58 7.35 -7.28 26.35
CA SER A 58 7.50 -6.27 27.39
C SER A 58 8.84 -6.45 28.11
N THR A 59 9.46 -5.33 28.49
CA THR A 59 10.66 -5.33 29.33
C THR A 59 10.25 -5.40 30.80
N ARG A 60 10.81 -6.36 31.55
CA ARG A 60 10.63 -6.46 33.00
C ARG A 60 11.93 -6.22 33.73
N ALA A 61 11.85 -5.53 34.86
CA ALA A 61 12.98 -5.25 35.74
C ALA A 61 13.04 -6.24 36.91
N VAL A 62 14.25 -6.65 37.27
CA VAL A 62 14.54 -7.41 38.49
C VAL A 62 15.67 -6.70 39.22
N SER A 63 15.57 -6.58 40.55
CA SER A 63 16.64 -6.04 41.37
C SER A 63 17.59 -7.16 41.78
N LEU A 64 18.86 -7.07 41.39
CA LEU A 64 19.93 -7.96 41.83
C LEU A 64 20.79 -7.24 42.87
N SER A 65 21.03 -7.90 43.99
CA SER A 65 21.92 -7.44 45.06
C SER A 65 23.25 -8.16 44.92
N THR A 66 24.28 -7.45 44.49
CA THR A 66 25.65 -7.98 44.41
C THR A 66 26.52 -7.37 45.50
N PRO A 67 27.41 -8.14 46.15
CA PRO A 67 28.43 -7.58 47.03
C PRO A 67 29.29 -6.59 46.24
N ASN A 68 29.56 -5.42 46.81
CA ASN A 68 30.38 -4.40 46.16
C ASN A 68 31.81 -4.96 45.94
N PRO A 69 32.38 -4.89 44.72
CA PRO A 69 33.74 -5.37 44.44
C PRO A 69 34.81 -4.75 45.35
N ASP A 70 34.62 -3.52 45.82
CA ASP A 70 35.58 -2.82 46.68
C ASP A 70 35.38 -3.06 48.19
N ASP A 71 34.20 -3.51 48.62
CA ASP A 71 33.89 -3.72 50.05
C ASP A 71 32.79 -4.81 50.21
N PRO A 72 33.15 -6.06 50.54
CA PRO A 72 32.20 -7.19 50.58
C PRO A 72 31.11 -7.06 51.65
N LYS A 73 31.21 -6.07 52.55
CA LYS A 73 30.17 -5.74 53.54
C LYS A 73 29.10 -4.80 53.00
N LYS A 74 29.33 -4.12 51.87
CA LYS A 74 28.33 -3.26 51.23
C LYS A 74 27.66 -4.02 50.10
N VAL A 75 26.35 -4.18 50.21
CA VAL A 75 25.52 -4.78 49.16
C VAL A 75 25.03 -3.67 48.24
N THR A 76 25.41 -3.72 46.97
CA THR A 76 24.93 -2.77 45.97
C THR A 76 23.78 -3.40 45.20
N THR A 77 22.63 -2.72 45.17
CA THR A 77 21.44 -3.17 44.43
C THR A 77 21.43 -2.55 43.02
N HIS A 78 21.48 -3.38 42.00
CA HIS A 78 21.39 -2.97 40.60
C HIS A 78 20.10 -3.49 39.96
N LYS A 79 19.44 -2.66 39.15
CA LYS A 79 18.27 -3.08 38.36
C LYS A 79 18.75 -3.68 37.03
N VAL A 80 18.34 -4.91 36.77
CA VAL A 80 18.56 -5.61 35.50
C VAL A 80 17.24 -5.78 34.76
N TYR A 81 17.29 -5.85 33.44
CA TYR A 81 16.12 -5.95 32.58
C TYR A 81 16.17 -7.21 31.71
N TYR A 82 15.02 -7.87 31.54
CA TYR A 82 14.84 -9.02 30.65
C TYR A 82 13.55 -8.87 29.82
N LEU A 83 13.49 -9.48 28.64
CA LEU A 83 12.29 -9.44 27.80
C LEU A 83 11.38 -10.64 28.11
N VAL A 84 10.07 -10.39 28.17
CA VAL A 84 9.06 -11.44 28.35
C VAL A 84 7.87 -11.24 27.42
N CYS A 85 7.37 -12.35 26.89
CA CYS A 85 6.13 -12.41 26.15
C CYS A 85 4.94 -12.70 27.09
N GLY A 86 3.91 -11.87 27.05
CA GLY A 86 2.69 -12.07 27.83
C GLY A 86 1.84 -13.26 27.36
N PHE A 87 1.99 -13.68 26.10
CA PHE A 87 1.17 -14.73 25.48
C PHE A 87 1.76 -16.13 25.70
N CYS A 88 2.94 -16.42 25.12
CA CYS A 88 3.55 -17.76 25.18
C CYS A 88 4.54 -17.94 26.34
N ARG A 89 4.71 -16.92 27.21
CA ARG A 89 5.64 -16.92 28.35
C ARG A 89 7.13 -17.05 27.99
N TRP A 90 7.49 -16.97 26.71
CA TRP A 90 8.88 -16.92 26.26
C TRP A 90 9.63 -15.77 26.92
N THR A 91 10.85 -16.05 27.38
CA THR A 91 11.74 -15.05 27.98
C THR A 91 13.07 -14.97 27.24
N SER A 92 13.74 -13.82 27.29
CA SER A 92 15.10 -13.67 26.76
C SER A 92 16.09 -14.64 27.42
N ARG A 93 15.80 -15.08 28.66
CA ARG A 93 16.62 -16.03 29.41
C ARG A 93 16.51 -17.46 28.89
N ASP A 94 15.42 -17.81 28.19
CA ASP A 94 15.21 -19.16 27.64
C ASP A 94 16.27 -19.53 26.58
N ILE A 95 16.78 -18.50 25.90
CA ILE A 95 17.88 -18.62 24.92
C ILE A 95 19.24 -18.17 25.50
N GLY A 96 19.26 -17.87 26.80
CA GLY A 96 20.46 -17.45 27.52
C GLY A 96 20.92 -16.01 27.27
N LEU A 97 20.09 -15.13 26.69
CA LEU A 97 20.48 -13.73 26.52
C LEU A 97 20.73 -13.10 27.90
N PRO A 98 21.89 -12.44 28.09
CA PRO A 98 22.20 -11.81 29.37
C PRO A 98 21.21 -10.69 29.66
N ASP A 99 20.78 -10.61 30.91
CA ASP A 99 19.95 -9.51 31.39
C ASP A 99 20.72 -8.19 31.24
N GLN A 100 20.04 -7.16 30.73
CA GLN A 100 20.67 -5.89 30.43
C GLN A 100 20.63 -4.99 31.67
N THR A 101 21.78 -4.45 32.08
CA THR A 101 21.84 -3.24 32.91
C THR A 101 22.00 -2.03 32.01
N VAL A 102 21.59 -0.85 32.46
CA VAL A 102 21.93 0.39 31.75
C VAL A 102 23.47 0.50 31.71
N GLY A 103 24.08 0.21 30.56
CA GLY A 103 25.52 0.44 30.32
C GLY A 103 26.50 -0.75 30.43
N MET A 104 26.10 -2.02 30.27
CA MET A 104 27.10 -3.13 30.22
C MET A 104 27.52 -3.53 28.80
N TYR A 105 28.75 -3.15 28.43
CA TYR A 105 29.47 -3.64 27.24
C TYR A 105 30.16 -5.01 27.46
N HIS A 106 30.36 -5.43 28.71
CA HIS A 106 31.39 -6.44 29.07
C HIS A 106 30.93 -7.91 29.14
N GLN A 107 29.65 -8.23 28.97
CA GLN A 107 29.12 -9.62 29.08
C GLN A 107 28.79 -10.31 27.75
N ILE A 108 28.95 -9.60 26.62
CA ILE A 108 28.59 -10.11 25.29
C ILE A 108 29.63 -11.13 24.77
N ASP A 109 30.89 -11.02 25.18
CA ASP A 109 31.97 -11.91 24.72
C ASP A 109 31.80 -13.38 25.16
N GLN A 110 31.35 -13.64 26.40
CA GLN A 110 31.08 -15.01 26.85
C GLN A 110 29.87 -15.63 26.14
N PHE A 111 28.85 -14.83 25.80
CA PHE A 111 27.66 -15.30 25.10
C PHE A 111 27.94 -15.59 23.61
N ASN A 112 28.78 -14.77 22.97
CA ASN A 112 29.22 -14.96 21.59
C ASN A 112 29.91 -16.31 21.37
N SER A 113 30.60 -16.86 22.37
CA SER A 113 31.25 -18.18 22.26
C SER A 113 30.28 -19.38 22.13
N ARG A 114 29.00 -19.26 22.58
CA ARG A 114 28.03 -20.37 22.61
C ARG A 114 27.07 -20.43 21.41
N LEU A 115 26.83 -19.32 20.73
CA LEU A 115 25.88 -19.22 19.60
C LEU A 115 26.54 -18.94 18.24
N GLY A 116 27.87 -19.10 18.13
CA GLY A 116 28.61 -18.83 16.89
C GLY A 116 28.77 -17.34 16.60
N GLY A 117 29.08 -16.56 17.64
CA GLY A 117 29.68 -15.21 17.66
C GLY A 117 29.33 -14.22 16.56
N TYR A 118 28.26 -13.43 16.73
CA TYR A 118 27.97 -12.23 15.91
C TYR A 118 27.06 -11.20 16.62
N LEU A 119 27.01 -11.17 17.97
CA LEU A 119 26.24 -10.16 18.70
C LEU A 119 27.13 -8.96 19.05
N ILE A 120 26.63 -7.76 18.76
CA ILE A 120 27.35 -6.51 19.03
C ILE A 120 26.78 -5.84 20.29
N PRO A 121 27.64 -5.30 21.17
CA PRO A 121 27.21 -4.35 22.19
C PRO A 121 26.68 -3.09 21.53
N THR A 122 25.37 -3.02 21.36
CA THR A 122 24.67 -1.76 21.21
C THR A 122 24.37 -1.24 22.61
N GLY A 123 24.20 0.07 22.81
CA GLY A 123 23.78 0.65 24.11
C GLY A 123 22.37 0.23 24.57
N GLY A 124 21.87 -0.92 24.10
CA GLY A 124 20.57 -1.54 24.30
C GLY A 124 20.63 -3.06 24.10
N TRP A 125 19.56 -3.68 23.63
CA TRP A 125 19.50 -5.14 23.42
C TRP A 125 20.45 -5.59 22.31
N PRO A 126 21.22 -6.68 22.50
CA PRO A 126 22.21 -7.12 21.52
C PRO A 126 21.53 -7.56 20.21
N GLU A 127 22.08 -7.08 19.10
CA GLU A 127 21.62 -7.42 17.75
C GLU A 127 22.64 -8.31 17.05
N ARG A 128 22.15 -9.24 16.22
CA ARG A 128 23.00 -10.12 15.43
C ARG A 128 23.31 -9.48 14.08
N GLU A 129 24.58 -9.28 13.79
CA GLU A 129 25.00 -8.86 12.46
C GLU A 129 24.98 -10.03 11.47
N ASN A 130 24.73 -9.72 10.21
CA ASN A 130 24.82 -10.72 9.15
C ASN A 130 26.31 -11.09 8.94
N PRO A 131 26.70 -12.37 9.06
CA PRO A 131 28.09 -12.82 8.90
C PRO A 131 28.72 -12.38 7.58
N ASN A 132 27.91 -12.25 6.52
CA ASN A 132 28.36 -11.94 5.17
C ASN A 132 28.34 -10.44 4.85
N THR A 133 28.11 -9.55 5.83
CA THR A 133 28.00 -8.09 5.60
C THR A 133 29.22 -7.51 4.91
N GLN A 134 30.43 -7.89 5.36
CA GLN A 134 31.69 -7.40 4.77
C GLN A 134 31.84 -7.83 3.30
N ARG A 135 31.53 -9.11 3.02
CA ARG A 135 31.58 -9.67 1.67
C ARG A 135 30.58 -8.99 0.73
N ILE A 136 29.36 -8.73 1.22
CA ILE A 136 28.32 -8.02 0.45
C ILE A 136 28.81 -6.61 0.09
N ASN A 137 29.39 -5.87 1.04
CA ASN A 137 29.92 -4.54 0.77
C ASN A 137 31.05 -4.53 -0.26
N GLN A 138 31.97 -5.50 -0.19
CA GLN A 138 33.03 -5.67 -1.19
C GLN A 138 32.47 -5.93 -2.59
N LEU A 139 31.49 -6.83 -2.72
CA LEU A 139 30.85 -7.13 -4.00
C LEU A 139 30.08 -5.94 -4.55
N LEU A 140 29.36 -5.20 -3.69
CA LEU A 140 28.66 -3.99 -4.09
C LEU A 140 29.62 -2.95 -4.64
N GLU A 141 30.77 -2.74 -4.01
CA GLU A 141 31.76 -1.77 -4.48
C GLU A 141 32.39 -2.19 -5.81
N TYR A 142 32.74 -3.46 -5.94
CA TYR A 142 33.23 -4.03 -7.21
C TYR A 142 32.24 -3.82 -8.37
N TYR A 143 30.98 -4.20 -8.18
CA TYR A 143 29.97 -4.06 -9.23
C TYR A 143 29.59 -2.59 -9.52
N LYS A 144 29.68 -1.68 -8.53
CA LYS A 144 29.51 -0.24 -8.78
C LYS A 144 30.60 0.30 -9.73
N VAL A 145 31.86 -0.09 -9.51
CA VAL A 145 32.96 0.34 -10.37
C VAL A 145 32.79 -0.23 -11.78
N LEU A 146 32.47 -1.53 -11.89
CA LEU A 146 32.18 -2.15 -13.19
C LEU A 146 31.01 -1.48 -13.93
N ALA A 147 29.91 -1.20 -13.24
CA ALA A 147 28.76 -0.52 -13.83
C ALA A 147 29.11 0.90 -14.31
N THR A 148 30.02 1.59 -13.60
CA THR A 148 30.52 2.92 -13.99
C THR A 148 31.35 2.83 -15.26
N ILE A 149 32.26 1.84 -15.35
CA ILE A 149 33.06 1.58 -16.56
C ILE A 149 32.16 1.23 -17.74
N GLU A 150 31.17 0.35 -17.54
CA GLU A 150 30.21 -0.02 -18.59
C GLU A 150 29.40 1.19 -19.07
N ARG A 151 28.93 2.04 -18.14
CA ARG A 151 28.21 3.28 -18.45
C ARG A 151 29.07 4.24 -19.25
N GLN A 152 30.33 4.48 -18.85
CA GLN A 152 31.26 5.33 -19.59
C GLN A 152 31.52 4.79 -21.00
N LYS A 153 31.74 3.47 -21.15
CA LYS A 153 31.90 2.82 -22.47
C LYS A 153 30.65 2.97 -23.32
N LYS A 154 29.45 2.79 -22.76
CA LYS A 154 28.17 2.95 -23.45
C LYS A 154 27.95 4.39 -23.89
N ASP A 155 28.23 5.37 -23.03
CA ASP A 155 28.09 6.78 -23.37
C ASP A 155 29.13 7.19 -24.43
N ARG A 156 30.39 6.73 -24.33
CA ARG A 156 31.38 6.86 -25.42
C ARG A 156 30.85 6.28 -26.73
N LYS A 157 30.30 5.07 -26.73
CA LYS A 157 29.67 4.44 -27.90
C LYS A 157 28.40 5.14 -28.41
N LYS A 158 27.71 5.98 -27.62
CA LYS A 158 26.59 6.82 -28.11
C LYS A 158 27.08 8.09 -28.78
N PHE A 159 28.20 8.65 -28.33
CA PHE A 159 28.77 9.88 -28.88
C PHE A 159 29.67 9.64 -30.11
N VAL A 160 30.32 8.48 -30.22
CA VAL A 160 31.20 8.12 -31.35
C VAL A 160 30.47 7.93 -32.70
N PRO A 161 29.26 7.33 -32.81
CA PRO A 161 28.53 7.18 -34.08
C PRO A 161 28.13 8.52 -34.69
N ARG A 162 27.97 9.58 -33.88
CA ARG A 162 27.66 10.93 -34.36
C ARG A 162 28.88 11.67 -34.93
N ARG A 163 30.09 11.12 -34.82
CA ARG A 163 31.32 11.64 -35.45
C ARG A 163 31.88 10.66 -36.49
N SER A 164 31.02 10.24 -37.42
CA SER A 164 31.37 9.32 -38.52
C SER A 164 32.44 9.85 -39.49
N TYR A 165 32.92 11.09 -39.36
CA TYR A 165 33.87 11.69 -40.32
C TYR A 165 35.33 11.76 -39.84
N LEU A 166 35.66 11.30 -38.62
CA LEU A 166 37.02 11.44 -38.08
C LEU A 166 37.84 10.14 -38.02
N HIS A 167 37.22 8.96 -38.16
CA HIS A 167 37.95 7.68 -38.18
C HIS A 167 38.75 7.43 -39.47
N TYR A 168 38.60 8.28 -40.49
CA TYR A 168 39.36 8.15 -41.74
C TYR A 168 40.77 8.79 -41.69
N ASN A 169 41.05 9.64 -40.69
CA ASN A 169 42.35 10.33 -40.56
C ASN A 169 43.46 9.48 -39.94
N ASP A 170 43.12 8.32 -39.35
CA ASP A 170 44.09 7.48 -38.65
C ASP A 170 44.82 6.51 -39.61
N LYS A 171 44.29 6.32 -40.83
CA LYS A 171 44.87 5.43 -41.85
C LYS A 171 45.60 6.17 -42.97
N PHE A 172 45.29 7.45 -43.17
CA PHE A 172 46.00 8.35 -44.08
C PHE A 172 46.21 9.67 -43.32
N GLY A 173 47.41 9.85 -42.76
CA GLY A 173 47.71 10.93 -41.82
C GLY A 173 47.27 12.31 -42.30
N LEU A 174 46.98 13.20 -41.35
CA LEU A 174 46.61 14.60 -41.62
C LEU A 174 47.59 15.24 -42.60
N THR A 175 47.07 15.80 -43.69
CA THR A 175 47.87 16.62 -44.61
C THR A 175 48.48 17.82 -43.85
N ALA A 176 49.75 18.14 -44.14
CA ALA A 176 50.52 19.19 -43.46
C ALA A 176 49.86 20.58 -43.46
N MET A 177 48.92 20.83 -44.39
CA MET A 177 48.12 22.05 -44.46
C MET A 177 47.02 22.09 -43.38
N VAL A 178 46.41 20.95 -43.05
CA VAL A 178 45.42 20.82 -41.96
C VAL A 178 46.10 20.86 -40.60
N ALA A 179 47.31 20.28 -40.48
CA ALA A 179 48.12 20.35 -39.27
C ALA A 179 48.54 21.80 -38.94
N ARG A 180 48.99 22.58 -39.94
CA ARG A 180 49.36 23.98 -39.76
C ARG A 180 48.18 24.91 -39.47
N LYS A 181 47.01 24.69 -40.07
CA LYS A 181 45.78 25.45 -39.74
C LYS A 181 45.22 25.15 -38.34
N ARG A 182 45.63 24.04 -37.71
CA ARG A 182 45.23 23.67 -36.34
C ARG A 182 46.31 23.97 -35.29
N ALA A 183 47.53 24.30 -35.69
CA ALA A 183 48.58 24.74 -34.78
C ALA A 183 48.17 26.08 -34.16
N GLY A 184 47.87 26.09 -32.86
CA GLY A 184 47.47 27.27 -32.11
C GLY A 184 45.97 27.41 -31.84
N LEU A 185 45.11 26.52 -32.35
CA LEU A 185 43.70 26.44 -31.93
C LEU A 185 43.55 25.40 -30.80
N PRO A 186 42.72 25.69 -29.76
CA PRO A 186 42.45 24.70 -28.72
C PRO A 186 41.81 23.45 -29.35
N PRO A 187 42.08 22.23 -28.85
CA PRO A 187 41.62 21.00 -29.46
C PRO A 187 40.09 20.97 -29.53
N LEU A 188 39.53 21.19 -30.72
CA LEU A 188 38.09 21.18 -30.93
C LEU A 188 37.62 19.73 -31.02
N GLY A 189 37.37 19.15 -29.84
CA GLY A 189 36.87 17.80 -29.68
C GLY A 189 37.87 16.88 -29.01
N GLY A 190 38.01 17.05 -27.70
CA GLY A 190 38.73 16.10 -26.88
C GLY A 190 39.00 16.71 -25.52
N LEU A 191 37.96 16.76 -24.67
CA LEU A 191 38.22 16.30 -23.31
C LEU A 191 38.83 14.92 -23.50
N ALA A 192 40.16 14.85 -23.51
CA ALA A 192 40.85 13.66 -23.07
C ALA A 192 40.38 13.52 -21.63
N TYR A 193 39.19 12.93 -21.47
CA TYR A 193 38.83 12.23 -20.27
C TYR A 193 40.04 11.32 -20.10
N LYS A 194 40.91 11.69 -19.15
CA LYS A 194 41.96 10.81 -18.69
C LYS A 194 41.30 9.44 -18.59
N ASP A 195 41.94 8.45 -19.20
CA ASP A 195 41.60 7.04 -19.03
C ASP A 195 41.95 6.64 -17.58
N ASP A 196 41.40 7.39 -16.62
CA ASP A 196 41.31 7.06 -15.21
C ASP A 196 40.09 6.14 -15.09
N GLY A 197 40.08 5.09 -15.93
CA GLY A 197 39.32 3.89 -15.66
C GLY A 197 39.97 3.27 -14.43
N GLY A 198 39.64 3.78 -13.25
CA GLY A 198 40.10 3.21 -11.99
C GLY A 198 39.94 1.70 -12.07
N ASN A 199 41.06 0.98 -11.97
CA ASN A 199 41.04 -0.47 -12.04
C ASN A 199 40.01 -0.96 -11.02
N ALA A 200 39.09 -1.81 -11.48
CA ALA A 200 38.12 -2.42 -10.57
C ALA A 200 38.90 -3.13 -9.46
N PRO A 201 38.53 -2.93 -8.18
CA PRO A 201 39.20 -3.62 -7.09
C PRO A 201 39.16 -5.13 -7.32
N GLU A 202 40.30 -5.81 -7.14
CA GLU A 202 40.35 -7.26 -7.34
C GLU A 202 39.58 -7.95 -6.22
N VAL A 203 38.48 -8.60 -6.59
CA VAL A 203 37.65 -9.37 -5.66
C VAL A 203 37.84 -10.85 -5.95
N LEU A 204 38.31 -11.60 -4.96
CA LEU A 204 38.43 -13.05 -5.07
C LEU A 204 37.04 -13.68 -5.25
N ALA A 205 36.92 -14.55 -6.24
CA ALA A 205 35.73 -15.38 -6.42
C ALA A 205 35.60 -16.35 -5.26
N SER A 206 34.36 -16.71 -4.92
CA SER A 206 34.11 -17.75 -3.90
C SER A 206 34.65 -19.08 -4.40
N ILE A 207 35.41 -19.78 -3.56
CA ILE A 207 35.99 -21.08 -3.88
C ILE A 207 34.88 -22.13 -3.76
N ALA A 208 34.66 -22.89 -4.83
CA ALA A 208 33.75 -24.02 -4.80
C ALA A 208 34.43 -25.18 -4.07
N THR A 209 33.78 -25.71 -3.03
CA THR A 209 34.23 -26.89 -2.31
C THR A 209 33.55 -28.12 -2.91
N GLU A 210 34.33 -29.14 -3.30
CA GLU A 210 33.81 -30.39 -3.88
C GLU A 210 33.11 -31.26 -2.82
N GLU A 211 33.58 -31.22 -1.58
CA GLU A 211 33.01 -31.92 -0.44
C GLU A 211 32.25 -30.93 0.46
N VAL A 212 30.94 -31.12 0.57
CA VAL A 212 30.09 -30.35 1.49
C VAL A 212 29.99 -31.10 2.81
N GLU A 213 29.92 -30.37 3.93
CA GLU A 213 29.70 -30.95 5.25
C GLU A 213 28.48 -31.89 5.23
N GLN A 214 28.73 -33.16 5.55
CA GLN A 214 27.69 -34.17 5.59
C GLN A 214 26.76 -33.95 6.78
N LEU A 215 25.57 -34.52 6.70
CA LEU A 215 24.60 -34.43 7.78
C LEU A 215 25.17 -35.08 9.06
N PRO A 216 25.10 -34.42 10.24
CA PRO A 216 25.59 -35.00 11.48
C PRO A 216 24.91 -36.34 11.79
N GLU A 217 25.71 -37.35 12.17
CA GLU A 217 25.24 -38.71 12.48
C GLU A 217 24.20 -38.74 13.62
N ASP A 218 24.26 -37.73 14.50
CA ASP A 218 23.33 -37.48 15.60
C ASP A 218 21.86 -37.43 15.16
N ILE A 219 21.59 -37.01 13.92
CA ILE A 219 20.22 -36.86 13.41
C ILE A 219 19.53 -38.22 13.21
N PHE A 220 20.30 -39.29 12.97
CA PHE A 220 19.74 -40.63 12.76
C PHE A 220 19.45 -41.37 14.06
N THR A 221 20.15 -41.03 15.15
CA THR A 221 20.12 -41.79 16.41
C THR A 221 19.36 -41.09 17.53
N LYS A 222 19.35 -39.75 17.57
CA LYS A 222 18.72 -38.98 18.65
C LYS A 222 17.22 -38.74 18.39
N PRO A 223 16.34 -38.96 19.39
CA PRO A 223 14.94 -38.60 19.27
C PRO A 223 14.78 -37.07 19.17
N ILE A 224 13.92 -36.63 18.26
CA ILE A 224 13.71 -35.22 17.97
C ILE A 224 12.64 -34.63 18.91
N ASP A 225 13.00 -33.57 19.61
CA ASP A 225 12.10 -32.78 20.42
C ASP A 225 11.55 -31.59 19.61
N ILE A 226 10.27 -31.64 19.27
CA ILE A 226 9.59 -30.63 18.44
C ILE A 226 9.62 -29.25 19.10
N SER A 227 9.69 -29.18 20.44
CA SER A 227 9.73 -27.90 21.17
C SER A 227 11.06 -27.15 20.99
N LYS A 228 12.12 -27.86 20.60
CA LYS A 228 13.47 -27.31 20.40
C LYS A 228 13.75 -26.93 18.95
N VAL A 229 12.91 -27.36 18.01
CA VAL A 229 13.04 -27.08 16.59
C VAL A 229 12.14 -25.90 16.22
N THR A 230 12.67 -24.97 15.43
CA THR A 230 11.88 -23.82 14.98
C THR A 230 10.94 -24.19 13.85
N THR A 231 9.75 -23.59 13.86
CA THR A 231 8.78 -23.72 12.77
C THR A 231 9.17 -22.82 11.58
N LEU A 232 8.65 -23.13 10.39
CA LEU A 232 8.94 -22.36 9.18
C LEU A 232 8.62 -20.86 9.33
N PRO A 233 7.46 -20.43 9.88
CA PRO A 233 7.18 -19.01 10.09
C PRO A 233 8.19 -18.33 11.03
N GLN A 234 8.65 -19.03 12.07
CA GLN A 234 9.66 -18.50 12.99
C GLN A 234 11.00 -18.27 12.28
N ARG A 235 11.44 -19.21 11.43
CA ARG A 235 12.65 -19.06 10.61
C ARG A 235 12.54 -17.89 9.64
N LEU A 236 11.41 -17.78 8.94
CA LEU A 236 11.18 -16.72 7.96
C LEU A 236 11.03 -15.34 8.60
N SER A 237 10.73 -15.26 9.90
CA SER A 237 10.74 -13.99 10.64
C SER A 237 12.15 -13.41 10.81
N GLN A 238 13.19 -14.25 10.70
CA GLN A 238 14.62 -13.91 10.84
C GLN A 238 15.40 -14.36 9.58
N PRO A 239 15.15 -13.72 8.43
CA PRO A 239 15.67 -14.20 7.14
C PRO A 239 17.19 -14.15 7.02
N ASP A 240 17.87 -13.33 7.83
CA ASP A 240 19.34 -13.17 7.76
C ASP A 240 20.10 -14.43 8.21
N PHE A 241 19.51 -15.28 9.07
CA PHE A 241 20.19 -16.44 9.64
C PHE A 241 19.33 -17.70 9.83
N GLN A 242 17.99 -17.59 9.78
CA GLN A 242 17.04 -18.71 9.75
C GLN A 242 17.38 -19.87 10.72
N PRO A 243 17.39 -19.64 12.05
CA PRO A 243 17.92 -20.58 13.02
C PRO A 243 17.07 -21.87 13.06
N LEU A 244 17.71 -23.03 13.02
CA LEU A 244 17.02 -24.33 13.06
C LEU A 244 16.50 -24.68 14.47
N LEU A 245 17.19 -24.21 15.50
CA LEU A 245 16.89 -24.48 16.91
C LEU A 245 16.30 -23.25 17.60
N THR A 246 15.41 -23.47 18.57
CA THR A 246 14.76 -22.38 19.33
C THR A 246 15.74 -21.58 20.17
N GLN A 247 16.88 -22.17 20.55
CA GLN A 247 17.99 -21.46 21.22
C GLN A 247 18.62 -20.37 20.34
N GLY A 248 18.52 -20.49 19.01
CA GLY A 248 19.02 -19.50 18.07
C GLY A 248 18.02 -18.38 17.72
N LEU A 249 16.80 -18.41 18.26
CA LEU A 249 15.76 -17.43 17.97
C LEU A 249 15.94 -16.16 18.81
N LEU A 250 16.31 -15.05 18.16
CA LEU A 250 16.48 -13.76 18.84
C LEU A 250 15.20 -12.92 18.79
N PRO A 251 14.93 -12.06 19.79
CA PRO A 251 13.87 -11.05 19.69
C PRO A 251 14.04 -10.19 18.44
N VAL A 252 12.96 -9.96 17.71
CA VAL A 252 13.00 -9.15 16.49
C VAL A 252 12.36 -7.80 16.77
N HIS A 253 13.00 -6.73 16.32
CA HIS A 253 12.41 -5.38 16.40
C HIS A 253 11.08 -5.30 15.68
N LYS A 254 10.10 -4.65 16.32
CA LYS A 254 8.72 -4.55 15.87
C LYS A 254 8.64 -3.76 14.56
N GLN A 255 7.93 -4.31 13.57
CA GLN A 255 7.77 -3.67 12.27
C GLN A 255 6.92 -2.39 12.38
N PHE A 256 7.33 -1.32 11.69
CA PHE A 256 6.50 -0.13 11.56
C PHE A 256 5.27 -0.40 10.69
N LEU A 257 4.15 0.20 11.08
CA LEU A 257 2.96 0.32 10.25
C LEU A 257 2.99 1.63 9.48
N ILE A 258 2.20 1.70 8.41
CA ILE A 258 2.09 2.89 7.57
C ILE A 258 0.69 3.47 7.62
N LYS A 259 0.61 4.81 7.72
CA LYS A 259 -0.61 5.54 7.38
C LYS A 259 -0.63 5.82 5.89
N ARG A 260 -1.72 5.43 5.23
CA ARG A 260 -1.89 5.56 3.78
C ARG A 260 -2.74 6.78 3.45
N SER A 261 -2.29 7.60 2.51
CA SER A 261 -3.12 8.62 1.87
C SER A 261 -3.52 8.15 0.46
N GLN A 262 -4.67 8.61 0.00
CA GLN A 262 -5.23 8.20 -1.29
C GLN A 262 -5.47 9.43 -2.18
N ARG A 263 -5.01 9.36 -3.43
CA ARG A 263 -5.32 10.37 -4.45
C ARG A 263 -6.08 9.76 -5.61
N CYS A 264 -6.99 10.55 -6.18
CA CYS A 264 -7.70 10.17 -7.39
C CYS A 264 -6.72 10.06 -8.55
N ARG A 265 -6.80 8.99 -9.36
CA ARG A 265 -5.94 8.84 -10.55
C ARG A 265 -6.23 9.85 -11.65
N VAL A 266 -7.45 10.38 -11.71
CA VAL A 266 -7.90 11.25 -12.81
C VAL A 266 -7.61 12.72 -12.52
N CYS A 267 -7.96 13.19 -11.32
CA CYS A 267 -7.81 14.60 -10.94
C CYS A 267 -6.65 14.86 -9.97
N GLU A 268 -5.93 13.82 -9.54
CA GLU A 268 -4.81 13.88 -8.59
C GLU A 268 -5.14 14.50 -7.21
N HIS A 269 -6.42 14.82 -6.98
CA HIS A 269 -6.89 15.37 -5.72
C HIS A 269 -6.83 14.32 -4.60
N ASN A 270 -6.50 14.78 -3.38
CA ASN A 270 -6.49 13.92 -2.20
C ASN A 270 -7.92 13.55 -1.82
N VAL A 271 -8.22 12.25 -1.82
CA VAL A 271 -9.55 11.71 -1.47
C VAL A 271 -9.59 11.33 0.01
N SER A 272 -8.47 10.81 0.53
CA SER A 272 -8.34 10.42 1.93
C SER A 272 -6.96 10.79 2.42
N LYS A 273 -6.91 11.52 3.54
CA LYS A 273 -5.68 11.85 4.24
C LYS A 273 -5.89 11.71 5.75
N PRO A 274 -5.36 10.66 6.38
CA PRO A 274 -5.45 10.52 7.84
C PRO A 274 -4.62 11.61 8.53
N GLU A 275 -4.96 11.90 9.78
CA GLU A 275 -4.09 12.74 10.62
C GLU A 275 -2.75 12.06 10.90
N TYR A 276 -1.73 12.89 11.13
CA TYR A 276 -0.36 12.44 11.35
C TYR A 276 -0.19 11.68 12.67
N ASN A 277 -0.92 12.07 13.72
CA ASN A 277 -0.84 11.43 15.03
C ASN A 277 -1.31 9.97 14.97
N PRO A 278 -0.48 8.96 15.32
CA PRO A 278 -0.86 7.54 15.28
C PRO A 278 -2.08 7.17 16.12
N SER A 279 -2.34 7.84 17.24
CA SER A 279 -3.50 7.55 18.09
C SER A 279 -4.82 8.14 17.56
N SER A 280 -4.74 9.06 16.59
CA SER A 280 -5.93 9.69 16.01
C SER A 280 -6.56 8.81 14.92
N THR A 281 -7.88 8.61 15.05
CA THR A 281 -8.76 8.01 14.04
C THR A 281 -9.34 9.05 13.08
N LYS A 282 -9.05 10.33 13.27
CA LYS A 282 -9.58 11.42 12.46
C LYS A 282 -8.84 11.53 11.12
N PHE A 283 -9.56 12.05 10.14
CA PHE A 283 -9.04 12.34 8.82
C PHE A 283 -8.95 13.85 8.62
N LYS A 284 -7.80 14.31 8.14
CA LYS A 284 -7.64 15.70 7.66
C LYS A 284 -8.46 15.92 6.38
N ILE A 285 -8.56 14.90 5.54
CA ILE A 285 -9.40 14.91 4.32
C ILE A 285 -10.14 13.57 4.26
N GLN A 286 -11.47 13.61 4.17
CA GLN A 286 -12.33 12.44 4.04
C GLN A 286 -13.42 12.65 2.99
N LEU A 287 -13.16 12.21 1.76
CA LEU A 287 -14.14 12.23 0.66
C LEU A 287 -14.66 10.81 0.42
N PHE A 288 -15.48 10.31 1.35
CA PHE A 288 -16.09 8.99 1.26
C PHE A 288 -17.46 9.06 0.59
N ALA A 289 -17.78 8.04 -0.21
CA ALA A 289 -19.09 7.94 -0.87
C ALA A 289 -20.25 7.97 0.12
N TYR A 290 -20.05 7.44 1.33
CA TYR A 290 -21.02 7.46 2.43
C TYR A 290 -21.59 8.85 2.75
N TYR A 291 -20.81 9.93 2.56
CA TYR A 291 -21.27 11.29 2.85
C TYR A 291 -21.98 11.98 1.68
N HIS A 292 -21.96 11.40 0.48
CA HIS A 292 -22.42 12.05 -0.75
C HIS A 292 -23.44 11.24 -1.54
N VAL A 293 -23.49 9.92 -1.33
CA VAL A 293 -24.31 8.98 -2.10
C VAL A 293 -25.44 8.47 -1.22
N PRO A 294 -26.70 8.51 -1.66
CA PRO A 294 -27.81 7.97 -0.90
C PRO A 294 -27.57 6.51 -0.51
N GLU A 295 -27.77 6.20 0.76
CA GLU A 295 -27.58 4.85 1.28
C GLU A 295 -28.81 3.99 0.99
N VAL A 296 -28.58 2.79 0.43
CA VAL A 296 -29.62 1.78 0.17
C VAL A 296 -29.43 0.63 1.15
N ARG A 297 -30.43 0.34 2.00
CA ARG A 297 -30.42 -0.82 2.92
C ARG A 297 -31.63 -1.71 2.69
N LEU A 298 -31.43 -3.02 2.77
CA LEU A 298 -32.54 -3.99 2.78
C LEU A 298 -33.20 -3.95 4.17
N VAL A 299 -34.53 -3.83 4.20
CA VAL A 299 -35.32 -3.80 5.46
C VAL A 299 -35.95 -5.16 5.68
N THR A 300 -36.81 -5.57 4.75
CA THR A 300 -37.51 -6.86 4.77
C THR A 300 -37.68 -7.36 3.35
N CYS A 301 -37.74 -8.67 3.21
CA CYS A 301 -38.08 -9.34 1.96
C CYS A 301 -38.97 -10.53 2.28
N GLU A 302 -40.01 -10.73 1.47
CA GLU A 302 -40.82 -11.94 1.52
C GLU A 302 -40.02 -13.18 1.05
N PRO A 303 -40.48 -14.41 1.39
CA PRO A 303 -39.83 -15.62 0.94
C PRO A 303 -39.67 -15.65 -0.59
N LEU A 304 -38.42 -15.85 -1.04
CA LEU A 304 -38.06 -15.86 -2.44
C LEU A 304 -38.35 -17.23 -3.03
N ARG A 305 -39.36 -17.32 -3.90
CA ARG A 305 -39.70 -18.56 -4.60
C ARG A 305 -39.37 -18.41 -6.09
N PRO A 306 -38.83 -19.45 -6.75
CA PRO A 306 -38.56 -19.39 -8.19
C PRO A 306 -39.84 -19.05 -8.97
N GLY A 307 -39.80 -17.97 -9.75
CA GLY A 307 -40.91 -17.54 -10.61
C GLY A 307 -41.99 -16.68 -9.97
N ASP A 308 -42.16 -16.76 -8.64
CA ASP A 308 -43.11 -15.92 -7.93
C ASP A 308 -42.55 -14.52 -7.69
N ILE A 309 -43.46 -13.56 -7.56
CA ILE A 309 -43.11 -12.19 -7.22
C ILE A 309 -43.12 -12.06 -5.70
N SER A 310 -41.98 -11.71 -5.12
CA SER A 310 -41.83 -11.43 -3.69
C SER A 310 -41.72 -9.92 -3.47
N GLU A 311 -42.31 -9.43 -2.38
CA GLU A 311 -42.14 -8.03 -1.98
C GLU A 311 -40.78 -7.79 -1.31
N LEU A 312 -40.12 -6.70 -1.71
CA LEU A 312 -38.84 -6.26 -1.17
C LEU A 312 -38.96 -4.81 -0.69
N ILE A 313 -38.65 -4.55 0.58
CA ILE A 313 -38.63 -3.19 1.13
C ILE A 313 -37.19 -2.75 1.30
N ILE A 314 -36.82 -1.68 0.61
CA ILE A 314 -35.53 -1.02 0.77
C ILE A 314 -35.68 0.32 1.47
N LYS A 315 -34.74 0.67 2.34
CA LYS A 315 -34.64 1.99 2.96
C LYS A 315 -33.59 2.81 2.22
N LEU A 316 -34.01 4.00 1.78
CA LEU A 316 -33.16 5.03 1.23
C LEU A 316 -32.89 6.09 2.30
N SER A 317 -31.64 6.54 2.41
CA SER A 317 -31.25 7.61 3.33
C SER A 317 -30.41 8.65 2.61
N ASN A 318 -30.78 9.92 2.71
CA ASN A 318 -29.97 11.01 2.16
C ASN A 318 -28.90 11.44 3.18
N PRO A 319 -27.61 11.32 2.85
CA PRO A 319 -26.55 11.75 3.77
C PRO A 319 -26.26 13.27 3.70
N THR A 320 -26.82 13.98 2.73
CA THR A 320 -26.44 15.38 2.41
C THR A 320 -27.39 16.41 3.02
N GLN A 321 -26.90 17.64 3.21
CA GLN A 321 -27.70 18.79 3.68
C GLN A 321 -28.58 19.41 2.59
N HIS A 322 -28.64 18.80 1.41
CA HIS A 322 -29.48 19.25 0.31
C HIS A 322 -30.52 18.19 -0.01
N GLN A 323 -31.68 18.61 -0.46
CA GLN A 323 -32.72 17.68 -0.92
C GLN A 323 -32.20 16.85 -2.10
N THR A 324 -32.48 15.55 -2.09
CA THR A 324 -32.04 14.62 -3.14
C THR A 324 -33.21 13.93 -3.78
N THR A 325 -33.39 14.12 -5.09
CA THR A 325 -34.37 13.37 -5.88
C THR A 325 -33.73 12.09 -6.40
N ILE A 326 -34.41 10.96 -6.19
CA ILE A 326 -33.98 9.63 -6.61
C ILE A 326 -34.90 9.10 -7.71
N GLN A 327 -34.32 8.48 -8.72
CA GLN A 327 -35.03 7.71 -9.75
C GLN A 327 -34.38 6.35 -9.95
N PHE A 328 -35.19 5.37 -10.33
CA PHE A 328 -34.73 4.00 -10.60
C PHE A 328 -34.73 3.77 -12.11
N ALA A 329 -33.67 3.15 -12.61
CA ALA A 329 -33.59 2.69 -13.99
C ALA A 329 -33.07 1.24 -14.04
N SER A 330 -33.43 0.52 -15.10
CA SER A 330 -32.95 -0.85 -15.33
C SER A 330 -31.43 -0.87 -15.52
N LEU A 331 -30.81 -2.00 -15.16
CA LEU A 331 -29.40 -2.23 -15.49
C LEU A 331 -29.23 -2.28 -17.02
N PRO A 332 -28.13 -1.73 -17.56
CA PRO A 332 -27.79 -1.90 -18.96
C PRO A 332 -27.52 -3.37 -19.27
N SER A 333 -27.81 -3.79 -20.50
CA SER A 333 -27.53 -5.16 -20.93
C SER A 333 -26.02 -5.44 -20.97
N PRO A 334 -25.58 -6.71 -20.86
CA PRO A 334 -24.14 -7.05 -20.93
C PRO A 334 -23.44 -6.56 -22.21
N GLU A 335 -24.17 -6.44 -23.31
CA GLU A 335 -23.68 -5.92 -24.59
C GLU A 335 -23.48 -4.40 -24.53
N GLU A 336 -24.44 -3.68 -23.96
CA GLU A 336 -24.34 -2.24 -23.70
C GLU A 336 -23.19 -1.93 -22.74
N GLU A 337 -23.02 -2.72 -21.67
CA GLU A 337 -21.89 -2.57 -20.75
C GLU A 337 -20.55 -2.75 -21.45
N ARG A 338 -20.44 -3.74 -22.35
CA ARG A 338 -19.21 -3.97 -23.13
C ARG A 338 -18.95 -2.79 -24.07
N ALA A 339 -19.97 -2.29 -24.75
CA ALA A 339 -19.85 -1.14 -25.64
C ALA A 339 -19.44 0.14 -24.88
N GLU A 340 -19.95 0.37 -23.68
CA GLU A 340 -19.54 1.50 -22.83
C GLU A 340 -18.08 1.38 -22.35
N LEU A 341 -17.66 0.16 -21.96
CA LEU A 341 -16.28 -0.13 -21.57
C LEU A 341 -15.30 0.11 -22.72
N ASP A 342 -15.65 -0.35 -23.93
CA ASP A 342 -14.83 -0.18 -25.13
C ASP A 342 -14.71 1.30 -25.50
N LYS A 343 -15.80 2.07 -25.39
CA LYS A 343 -15.76 3.53 -25.56
C LYS A 343 -14.84 4.21 -24.54
N GLU A 344 -14.93 3.86 -23.25
CA GLU A 344 -14.06 4.44 -22.22
C GLU A 344 -12.57 4.06 -22.44
N LEU A 345 -12.30 2.84 -22.90
CA LEU A 345 -10.94 2.40 -23.23
C LEU A 345 -10.35 3.17 -24.41
N GLU A 346 -11.14 3.37 -25.47
CA GLU A 346 -10.71 4.16 -26.64
C GLU A 346 -10.44 5.63 -26.29
N GLU A 347 -11.29 6.25 -25.47
CA GLU A 347 -11.05 7.60 -24.97
C GLU A 347 -9.75 7.69 -24.15
N ARG A 348 -9.46 6.69 -23.31
CA ARG A 348 -8.21 6.63 -22.55
C ARG A 348 -6.98 6.43 -23.43
N LYS A 349 -7.06 5.59 -24.47
CA LYS A 349 -5.96 5.41 -25.44
C LYS A 349 -5.65 6.73 -26.13
N LYS A 350 -6.68 7.41 -26.65
CA LYS A 350 -6.54 8.74 -27.28
C LYS A 350 -5.90 9.76 -26.33
N LYS A 351 -6.28 9.77 -25.06
CA LYS A 351 -5.70 10.65 -24.06
C LYS A 351 -4.22 10.32 -23.77
N ARG A 352 -3.86 9.04 -23.65
CA ARG A 352 -2.45 8.61 -23.46
C ARG A 352 -1.58 8.98 -24.66
N GLU A 353 -2.11 8.86 -25.88
CA GLU A 353 -1.40 9.28 -27.09
C GLU A 353 -1.20 10.80 -27.16
N ALA A 354 -2.20 11.58 -26.76
CA ALA A 354 -2.08 13.04 -26.65
C ALA A 354 -1.02 13.45 -25.61
N ASP A 355 -1.04 12.85 -24.41
CA ASP A 355 -0.06 13.10 -23.35
C ASP A 355 1.37 12.70 -23.79
N ARG A 356 1.53 11.61 -24.56
CA ARG A 356 2.82 11.21 -25.13
C ARG A 356 3.35 12.23 -26.14
N LYS A 357 2.49 12.69 -27.05
CA LYS A 357 2.85 13.72 -28.05
C LYS A 357 3.24 15.05 -27.39
N GLU A 358 2.55 15.45 -26.33
CA GLU A 358 2.93 16.64 -25.55
C GLU A 358 4.26 16.46 -24.79
N GLY A 359 4.54 15.26 -24.27
CA GLY A 359 5.81 14.94 -23.61
C GLY A 359 7.01 14.97 -24.56
N GLU A 360 6.83 14.45 -25.78
CA GLU A 360 7.85 14.48 -26.83
C GLU A 360 8.13 15.92 -27.31
N ALA A 361 7.10 16.76 -27.46
CA ALA A 361 7.24 18.16 -27.85
C ALA A 361 7.96 19.03 -26.79
N LYS A 362 7.78 18.74 -25.50
CA LYS A 362 8.50 19.43 -24.40
C LYS A 362 9.96 18.99 -24.27
N MET A 363 10.29 17.78 -24.72
CA MET A 363 11.68 17.29 -24.75
C MET A 363 12.49 17.94 -25.87
N THR A 364 11.86 18.33 -26.97
CA THR A 364 12.52 19.05 -28.09
C THR A 364 12.79 20.53 -27.81
N SER A 365 12.15 21.14 -26.81
CA SER A 365 12.35 22.56 -26.46
C SER A 365 13.35 22.81 -25.32
N LEU A 366 13.92 21.77 -24.71
CA LEU A 366 14.87 21.85 -23.58
C LEU A 366 16.28 21.36 -23.96
N GLN A 367 16.59 21.33 -25.25
CA GLN A 367 17.86 20.80 -25.74
C GLN A 367 19.05 21.77 -25.59
N ASP A 368 18.81 22.99 -25.11
CA ASP A 368 19.85 24.03 -25.00
C ASP A 368 20.47 24.22 -23.61
N ASP A 369 19.97 23.59 -22.54
CA ASP A 369 20.61 23.67 -21.21
C ASP A 369 20.50 22.36 -20.44
N ILE A 370 21.55 21.53 -20.49
CA ILE A 370 21.60 20.31 -19.66
C ILE A 370 22.95 20.19 -18.92
N SER A 371 22.94 20.53 -17.63
CA SER A 371 23.78 19.87 -16.63
C SER A 371 23.09 18.57 -16.21
N LEU A 372 23.61 17.43 -16.70
CA LEU A 372 23.13 16.08 -16.39
C LEU A 372 23.71 15.59 -15.06
N VAL A 373 23.02 15.85 -13.96
CA VAL A 373 23.28 15.18 -12.67
C VAL A 373 22.07 14.30 -12.32
N LEU A 374 22.36 13.00 -12.20
CA LEU A 374 21.51 11.86 -11.85
C LEU A 374 20.34 11.48 -12.79
N PRO A 375 20.20 10.17 -13.13
CA PRO A 375 18.95 9.67 -13.67
C PRO A 375 17.89 9.72 -12.55
N SER A 376 16.83 10.50 -12.79
CA SER A 376 15.59 10.48 -12.00
C SER A 376 14.96 9.09 -11.97
N LEU A 377 15.45 8.24 -11.08
CA LEU A 377 14.65 7.27 -10.35
C LEU A 377 13.74 8.13 -9.46
N THR A 378 12.55 8.55 -9.85
CA THR A 378 11.38 7.68 -9.93
C THR A 378 10.22 8.52 -10.46
N ARG A 379 9.97 8.53 -11.78
CA ARG A 379 8.57 8.57 -12.19
C ARG A 379 8.07 7.16 -11.92
N GLN A 380 7.55 6.93 -10.71
CA GLN A 380 6.84 5.69 -10.41
C GLN A 380 5.84 5.51 -11.54
N LEU A 381 6.06 4.50 -12.39
CA LEU A 381 5.04 4.00 -13.29
C LEU A 381 3.87 3.69 -12.39
N SER A 382 2.86 4.56 -12.39
CA SER A 382 1.61 4.25 -11.74
C SER A 382 1.12 2.99 -12.44
N ILE A 383 1.15 1.86 -11.74
CA ILE A 383 0.54 0.64 -12.24
C ILE A 383 -0.95 0.97 -12.28
N ALA A 384 -1.40 1.45 -13.44
CA ALA A 384 -2.76 1.78 -13.71
C ALA A 384 -3.48 0.46 -13.93
N GLU A 385 -3.90 -0.17 -12.83
CA GLU A 385 -4.78 -1.32 -12.92
C GLU A 385 -6.11 -0.86 -13.54
N ASP A 386 -6.48 -1.46 -14.66
CA ASP A 386 -7.70 -1.13 -15.37
C ASP A 386 -8.94 -1.50 -14.55
N SER A 387 -10.06 -0.85 -14.85
CA SER A 387 -11.31 -1.13 -14.16
C SER A 387 -11.73 -2.57 -14.43
N ARG A 388 -11.69 -3.41 -13.39
CA ARG A 388 -12.23 -4.76 -13.47
C ARG A 388 -13.75 -4.68 -13.72
N PRO A 389 -14.29 -5.32 -14.76
CA PRO A 389 -15.73 -5.39 -14.94
C PRO A 389 -16.35 -6.17 -13.79
N VAL A 390 -17.48 -5.69 -13.28
CA VAL A 390 -18.25 -6.39 -12.24
C VAL A 390 -18.98 -7.55 -12.93
N LYS A 391 -18.40 -8.75 -12.88
CA LYS A 391 -19.06 -9.96 -13.37
C LYS A 391 -20.01 -10.47 -12.29
N MET A 392 -21.26 -10.00 -12.32
CA MET A 392 -22.32 -10.48 -11.45
C MET A 392 -23.38 -11.18 -12.30
N ASN A 393 -23.61 -12.46 -12.02
CA ASN A 393 -24.72 -13.19 -12.62
C ASN A 393 -25.99 -12.79 -11.86
N LEU A 394 -26.91 -12.14 -12.56
CA LEU A 394 -28.23 -11.82 -12.03
C LEU A 394 -29.08 -13.08 -12.07
N THR A 395 -29.69 -13.39 -10.93
CA THR A 395 -30.54 -14.57 -10.73
C THR A 395 -31.99 -14.17 -10.43
N GLY A 396 -32.33 -12.90 -10.60
CA GLY A 396 -33.69 -12.40 -10.52
C GLY A 396 -33.83 -11.01 -11.12
N ASP A 397 -35.07 -10.65 -11.44
CA ASP A 397 -35.45 -9.37 -12.02
C ASP A 397 -36.16 -8.50 -10.99
N LEU A 398 -35.97 -7.18 -11.10
CA LEU A 398 -36.65 -6.20 -10.26
C LEU A 398 -37.68 -5.42 -11.07
N LYS A 399 -38.92 -5.38 -10.57
CA LYS A 399 -39.92 -4.44 -11.05
C LYS A 399 -39.71 -3.11 -10.33
N LEU A 400 -39.13 -2.16 -11.06
CA LEU A 400 -38.79 -0.83 -10.55
C LEU A 400 -40.00 0.12 -10.62
N PRO A 401 -40.17 1.02 -9.66
CA PRO A 401 -41.20 2.04 -9.71
C PRO A 401 -40.84 3.10 -10.76
N THR A 402 -41.85 3.64 -11.43
CA THR A 402 -41.69 4.70 -12.44
C THR A 402 -41.62 6.10 -11.84
N CYS A 403 -41.99 6.28 -10.57
CA CYS A 403 -41.99 7.57 -9.90
C CYS A 403 -40.62 7.92 -9.30
N SER A 404 -40.34 9.22 -9.21
CA SER A 404 -39.19 9.72 -8.45
C SER A 404 -39.50 9.79 -6.96
N VAL A 405 -38.51 9.49 -6.13
CA VAL A 405 -38.60 9.58 -4.67
C VAL A 405 -37.73 10.73 -4.21
N VAL A 406 -38.34 11.75 -3.61
CA VAL A 406 -37.62 12.90 -3.05
C VAL A 406 -37.22 12.62 -1.62
N LEU A 407 -35.94 12.73 -1.26
CA LEU A 407 -35.46 12.64 0.11
C LEU A 407 -35.14 14.02 0.67
N PRO A 408 -35.64 14.36 1.88
CA PRO A 408 -35.29 15.59 2.58
C PRO A 408 -33.79 15.75 2.82
N PRO A 409 -33.33 16.99 3.05
CA PRO A 409 -32.03 17.25 3.64
C PRO A 409 -31.82 16.45 4.92
N ARG A 410 -30.59 16.03 5.17
CA ARG A 410 -30.18 15.57 6.49
C ARG A 410 -30.13 16.76 7.44
N ASP A 411 -30.91 16.68 8.51
CA ASP A 411 -30.84 17.58 9.65
C ASP A 411 -30.22 16.85 10.84
N ASP A 412 -29.04 17.31 11.28
CA ASP A 412 -28.35 16.74 12.44
C ASP A 412 -28.93 17.25 13.78
N ALA A 413 -29.71 18.34 13.76
CA ALA A 413 -30.39 18.89 14.93
C ALA A 413 -31.76 18.24 15.17
N ALA A 414 -32.41 17.69 14.13
CA ALA A 414 -33.70 17.01 14.24
C ALA A 414 -33.69 15.74 15.11
N GLU A 415 -32.52 15.19 15.45
CA GLU A 415 -32.43 14.09 16.44
C GLU A 415 -32.57 14.59 17.89
N TYR A 416 -32.45 15.90 18.13
CA TYR A 416 -32.60 16.55 19.44
C TYR A 416 -33.93 17.31 19.57
N ASP A 417 -34.69 17.41 18.49
CA ASP A 417 -36.01 18.03 18.47
C ASP A 417 -37.07 16.93 18.40
N ASP A 418 -37.85 16.78 19.48
CA ASP A 418 -38.97 15.82 19.55
C ASP A 418 -40.14 16.21 18.62
N SER A 419 -40.08 17.39 17.99
CA SER A 419 -41.00 17.78 16.92
C SER A 419 -40.56 17.12 15.60
N GLY A 420 -41.07 15.91 15.35
CA GLY A 420 -40.78 15.19 14.12
C GLY A 420 -41.12 16.04 12.89
N ASP A 421 -40.12 16.33 12.05
CA ASP A 421 -40.30 17.07 10.79
C ASP A 421 -41.36 16.41 9.91
N ILE A 422 -42.56 17.00 9.86
CA ILE A 422 -43.64 16.60 8.97
C ILE A 422 -43.41 17.29 7.62
N HIS A 423 -42.56 16.70 6.80
CA HIS A 423 -42.51 17.11 5.40
C HIS A 423 -43.75 16.57 4.66
N ASN A 424 -44.60 17.47 4.18
CA ASN A 424 -45.77 17.14 3.36
C ASN A 424 -45.36 16.74 1.93
N PHE A 425 -44.88 15.51 1.76
CA PHE A 425 -44.73 14.91 0.44
C PHE A 425 -46.02 14.19 0.04
N GLN A 426 -46.46 14.39 -1.20
CA GLN A 426 -47.52 13.58 -1.81
C GLN A 426 -46.88 12.33 -2.40
N ASP A 427 -46.58 11.35 -1.56
CA ASP A 427 -46.03 10.08 -2.02
C ASP A 427 -47.12 9.11 -2.46
N ASP A 428 -46.80 8.27 -3.45
CA ASP A 428 -47.62 7.13 -3.78
C ASP A 428 -47.42 6.03 -2.72
N ILE A 429 -48.48 5.73 -1.96
CA ILE A 429 -48.51 4.71 -0.91
C ILE A 429 -48.10 3.32 -1.44
N LYS A 430 -48.29 3.06 -2.74
CA LYS A 430 -47.87 1.79 -3.37
C LYS A 430 -46.36 1.66 -3.46
N VAL A 431 -45.65 2.78 -3.51
CA VAL A 431 -44.19 2.82 -3.69
C VAL A 431 -43.48 3.18 -2.39
N VAL A 432 -43.96 4.18 -1.65
CA VAL A 432 -43.35 4.61 -0.38
C VAL A 432 -44.19 4.08 0.78
N VAL A 433 -43.63 3.11 1.51
CA VAL A 433 -44.30 2.45 2.64
C VAL A 433 -44.32 3.34 3.87
N TRP A 434 -43.21 4.02 4.14
CA TRP A 434 -43.10 4.97 5.25
C TRP A 434 -41.98 5.98 5.00
N ARG A 435 -42.07 7.12 5.68
CA ARG A 435 -41.02 8.15 5.75
C ARG A 435 -40.75 8.56 7.18
N LYS A 436 -39.48 8.86 7.46
CA LYS A 436 -39.06 9.43 8.74
C LYS A 436 -37.80 10.25 8.52
N ALA A 437 -37.86 11.55 8.82
CA ALA A 437 -36.76 12.49 8.60
C ALA A 437 -36.21 12.39 7.15
N ASN A 438 -34.90 12.26 6.99
CA ASN A 438 -34.19 12.11 5.72
C ASN A 438 -34.24 10.70 5.10
N LYS A 439 -35.17 9.83 5.54
CA LYS A 439 -35.28 8.43 5.13
C LYS A 439 -36.65 8.11 4.56
N ALA A 440 -36.68 7.25 3.53
CA ALA A 440 -37.89 6.69 2.96
C ALA A 440 -37.73 5.19 2.73
N ALA A 441 -38.77 4.41 3.05
CA ALA A 441 -38.84 3.00 2.68
C ALA A 441 -39.62 2.85 1.38
N VAL A 442 -38.97 2.25 0.38
CA VAL A 442 -39.50 2.01 -0.94
C VAL A 442 -39.78 0.52 -1.12
N LYS A 443 -40.99 0.21 -1.55
CA LYS A 443 -41.42 -1.13 -1.92
C LYS A 443 -41.05 -1.41 -3.37
N LEU A 444 -40.35 -2.51 -3.58
CA LEU A 444 -39.96 -3.07 -4.87
C LEU A 444 -40.53 -4.49 -4.97
N ALA A 445 -40.70 -4.98 -6.19
CA ALA A 445 -41.06 -6.38 -6.42
C ALA A 445 -39.88 -7.11 -7.07
N VAL A 446 -39.49 -8.25 -6.51
CA VAL A 446 -38.42 -9.10 -7.05
C VAL A 446 -39.03 -10.40 -7.57
N GLN A 447 -38.57 -10.84 -8.74
CA GLN A 447 -38.93 -12.13 -9.31
C GLN A 447 -37.66 -12.96 -9.56
N PRO A 448 -37.39 -14.00 -8.75
CA PRO A 448 -36.29 -14.93 -9.01
C PRO A 448 -36.53 -15.69 -10.32
N HIS A 449 -35.46 -15.98 -11.08
CA HIS A 449 -35.59 -16.69 -12.35
C HIS A 449 -36.03 -18.15 -12.17
N ASN A 450 -36.89 -18.65 -13.06
CA ASN A 450 -37.39 -20.03 -13.05
C ASN A 450 -36.30 -21.09 -13.26
N THR A 451 -35.12 -20.68 -13.72
CA THR A 451 -33.97 -21.58 -13.93
C THR A 451 -33.36 -22.08 -12.61
N ILE A 452 -33.75 -21.49 -11.48
CA ILE A 452 -33.28 -21.86 -10.15
C ILE A 452 -34.17 -22.99 -9.61
N SER A 453 -33.78 -24.23 -9.91
CA SER A 453 -34.53 -25.45 -9.52
C SER A 453 -34.09 -26.04 -8.16
N HIS A 454 -33.08 -25.45 -7.51
CA HIS A 454 -32.52 -25.94 -6.25
C HIS A 454 -32.71 -24.93 -5.11
N ASP A 455 -33.07 -25.45 -3.94
CA ASP A 455 -33.21 -24.67 -2.71
C ASP A 455 -31.86 -24.10 -2.26
N GLY A 456 -31.87 -22.89 -1.71
CA GLY A 456 -30.69 -22.30 -1.09
C GLY A 456 -29.76 -21.51 -2.03
N VAL A 457 -30.20 -21.19 -3.25
CA VAL A 457 -29.44 -20.36 -4.20
C VAL A 457 -29.62 -18.88 -3.89
N ASP A 458 -28.53 -18.12 -3.92
CA ASP A 458 -28.57 -16.66 -3.73
C ASP A 458 -29.31 -15.96 -4.88
N VAL A 459 -30.33 -15.17 -4.55
CA VAL A 459 -31.02 -14.27 -5.48
C VAL A 459 -30.29 -12.93 -5.49
N ARG A 460 -29.69 -12.64 -6.64
CA ARG A 460 -28.89 -11.43 -6.90
C ARG A 460 -29.58 -10.64 -7.99
N THR A 461 -29.84 -9.38 -7.70
CA THR A 461 -30.50 -8.46 -8.61
C THR A 461 -29.78 -7.11 -8.58
N GLY A 462 -30.19 -6.17 -9.43
CA GLY A 462 -29.67 -4.82 -9.34
C GLY A 462 -30.43 -3.84 -10.20
N PHE A 463 -30.10 -2.57 -10.00
CA PHE A 463 -30.71 -1.44 -10.71
C PHE A 463 -29.72 -0.26 -10.77
N VAL A 464 -30.02 0.72 -11.62
CA VAL A 464 -29.31 1.99 -11.65
C VAL A 464 -30.06 3.00 -10.79
N LEU A 465 -29.41 3.46 -9.73
CA LEU A 465 -29.89 4.55 -8.87
C LEU A 465 -29.43 5.88 -9.46
N LYS A 466 -30.36 6.67 -10.00
CA LYS A 466 -30.10 8.05 -10.41
C LYS A 466 -30.45 8.98 -9.26
N TYR A 467 -29.57 9.93 -8.93
CA TYR A 467 -29.80 10.86 -7.83
C TYR A 467 -29.24 12.25 -8.12
N SER A 468 -29.93 13.29 -7.65
CA SER A 468 -29.45 14.66 -7.75
C SER A 468 -28.38 14.94 -6.68
N TYR A 469 -27.21 15.41 -7.11
CA TYR A 469 -26.10 15.78 -6.24
C TYR A 469 -25.78 17.27 -6.39
N VAL A 470 -25.75 17.99 -5.27
CA VAL A 470 -25.35 19.39 -5.24
C VAL A 470 -23.86 19.46 -4.93
N ASN A 471 -23.06 19.93 -5.89
CA ASN A 471 -21.65 20.14 -5.68
C ASN A 471 -21.41 21.47 -4.97
N THR A 472 -20.96 21.40 -3.72
CA THR A 472 -20.65 22.56 -2.87
C THR A 472 -19.19 23.01 -2.97
N ILE A 473 -18.36 22.36 -3.80
CA ILE A 473 -16.97 22.77 -4.03
C ILE A 473 -16.98 24.06 -4.85
N THR A 474 -16.88 25.20 -4.17
CA THR A 474 -16.71 26.52 -4.78
C THR A 474 -15.36 26.60 -5.47
N THR A 475 -15.35 26.72 -6.80
CA THR A 475 -14.14 27.13 -7.53
C THR A 475 -14.08 28.66 -7.58
N LEU A 476 -12.90 29.24 -7.78
CA LEU A 476 -12.70 30.69 -7.90
C LEU A 476 -13.60 31.35 -8.98
N GLU A 477 -14.15 30.56 -9.91
CA GLU A 477 -14.95 31.02 -11.05
C GLU A 477 -16.47 30.87 -10.85
N GLN A 478 -16.95 30.07 -9.89
CA GLN A 478 -18.37 29.77 -9.71
C GLN A 478 -18.78 29.87 -8.23
N LYS A 479 -19.50 30.95 -7.89
CA LYS A 479 -20.00 31.23 -6.54
C LYS A 479 -21.29 30.47 -6.19
N THR A 480 -22.02 29.94 -7.16
CA THR A 480 -23.29 29.24 -6.94
C THR A 480 -23.12 27.70 -6.99
N PRO A 481 -23.75 26.96 -6.06
CA PRO A 481 -23.69 25.50 -6.05
C PRO A 481 -24.38 24.92 -7.30
N GLN A 482 -23.74 23.95 -7.94
CA GLN A 482 -24.28 23.29 -9.15
C GLN A 482 -24.93 21.96 -8.78
N SER A 483 -26.19 21.78 -9.19
CA SER A 483 -26.88 20.49 -9.11
C SER A 483 -26.57 19.66 -10.35
N VAL A 484 -26.13 18.42 -10.15
CA VAL A 484 -25.77 17.47 -11.20
C VAL A 484 -26.50 16.16 -10.93
N GLU A 485 -27.05 15.53 -11.96
CA GLU A 485 -27.60 14.19 -11.86
C GLU A 485 -26.50 13.14 -11.98
N LEU A 486 -26.40 12.26 -10.98
CA LEU A 486 -25.42 11.18 -10.94
C LEU A 486 -26.13 9.83 -10.98
N GLN A 487 -25.43 8.82 -11.46
CA GLN A 487 -25.95 7.46 -11.57
C GLN A 487 -25.00 6.48 -10.89
N ALA A 488 -25.55 5.56 -10.10
CA ALA A 488 -24.81 4.48 -9.45
C ALA A 488 -25.48 3.15 -9.74
N ARG A 489 -24.71 2.17 -10.23
CA ARG A 489 -25.18 0.78 -10.36
C ARG A 489 -25.17 0.13 -8.98
N VAL A 490 -26.32 -0.32 -8.53
CA VAL A 490 -26.51 -0.98 -7.23
C VAL A 490 -26.81 -2.45 -7.49
N TYR A 491 -25.98 -3.32 -6.92
CA TYR A 491 -26.18 -4.77 -6.94
C TYR A 491 -26.57 -5.22 -5.54
N LEU A 492 -27.65 -5.98 -5.43
CA LEU A 492 -28.21 -6.47 -4.18
C LEU A 492 -28.09 -7.99 -4.15
N ASN A 493 -27.66 -8.53 -3.01
CA ASN A 493 -27.88 -9.92 -2.65
C ASN A 493 -29.06 -9.96 -1.68
N ILE A 494 -30.21 -10.44 -2.14
CA ILE A 494 -31.47 -10.34 -1.39
C ILE A 494 -31.57 -11.45 -0.34
N GLY A 495 -31.01 -12.62 -0.64
CA GLY A 495 -31.09 -13.80 0.22
C GLY A 495 -31.21 -15.07 -0.62
N LYS A 496 -31.55 -16.17 0.05
CA LYS A 496 -31.66 -17.48 -0.58
C LYS A 496 -33.09 -17.81 -1.00
N THR A 497 -33.23 -18.56 -2.08
CA THR A 497 -34.52 -19.15 -2.47
C THR A 497 -34.99 -20.18 -1.44
N VAL A 498 -36.29 -20.19 -1.19
CA VAL A 498 -37.01 -21.18 -0.40
C VAL A 498 -37.78 -22.08 -1.37
N GLY A 499 -37.74 -23.39 -1.15
CA GLY A 499 -38.44 -24.37 -1.99
C GLY A 499 -39.95 -24.14 -2.05
N SER A 500 -40.60 -24.73 -3.06
CA SER A 500 -42.06 -24.68 -3.22
C SER A 500 -42.74 -25.19 -1.95
N GLN A 501 -43.81 -24.51 -1.53
CA GLN A 501 -44.56 -24.84 -0.32
C GLN A 501 -45.26 -26.20 -0.43
#